data_AF-A0A1Q9XSX7-F1
#
_entry.id   AF-A0A1Q9XSX7-F1
#
_cell.length_a   1.000
_cell.length_b   1.000
_cell.length_c   1.000
_cell.angle_alpha   90.00
_cell.angle_beta   90.00
_cell.angle_gamma   90.00
#
_symmetry.space_group_name_H-M   'P 1'
#
loop_
_entity.id
_entity.type
_entity.pdbx_description
1 polymer ?
#
loop_
_entity_poly.entity_id
_entity_poly.type
_entity_poly.pdbx_seq_one_letter_code
_entity_poly.pdbx_strand_id
1 'polypeptide(L)'
;MSTLQCTYRDHHISAEVMEHPGIPTPWAGGCRITTPDGRTTRRLALPVNGAFLDDLTKAQQASIAHGKWLVDQHLDKSRDLFPENVAKRHAA
;
A
#
# COMPACT_ATOMS: atom_id res chain seq x y z
N MET A 1 -2.88 8.91 -17.38
CA MET A 1 -2.62 9.35 -15.99
C MET A 1 -1.44 8.54 -15.47
N SER A 2 -0.40 9.19 -14.97
CA SER A 2 0.74 8.49 -14.36
C SER A 2 0.38 8.05 -12.95
N THR A 3 0.80 6.83 -12.60
CA THR A 3 0.72 6.32 -11.25
C THR A 3 1.74 7.04 -10.38
N LEU A 4 1.31 7.62 -9.25
CA LEU A 4 2.23 8.24 -8.29
C LEU A 4 3.13 7.15 -7.67
N GLN A 5 4.44 7.39 -7.63
CA GLN A 5 5.41 6.47 -7.06
C GLN A 5 6.58 7.23 -6.41
N CYS A 6 7.25 6.61 -5.45
CA CYS A 6 8.45 7.14 -4.83
C CYS A 6 9.36 6.04 -4.28
N THR A 7 10.64 6.33 -4.12
CA THR A 7 11.57 5.50 -3.34
C THR A 7 11.63 6.00 -1.90
N TYR A 8 11.53 5.11 -0.93
CA TYR A 8 11.60 5.40 0.49
C TYR A 8 12.35 4.29 1.23
N ARG A 9 13.45 4.63 1.93
CA ARG A 9 14.33 3.67 2.64
C ARG A 9 14.69 2.47 1.76
N ASP A 10 15.11 2.73 0.52
CA ASP A 10 15.45 1.74 -0.52
C ASP A 10 14.29 0.85 -1.03
N HIS A 11 13.05 1.12 -0.60
CA HIS A 11 11.85 0.47 -1.11
C HIS A 11 11.19 1.34 -2.17
N HIS A 12 10.81 0.74 -3.29
CA HIS A 12 10.01 1.43 -4.29
C HIS A 12 8.52 1.26 -3.97
N ILE A 13 7.80 2.37 -3.82
CA ILE A 13 6.38 2.40 -3.47
C ILE A 13 5.61 2.99 -4.64
N SER A 14 4.63 2.26 -5.16
CA SER A 14 3.68 2.78 -6.15
C SER A 14 2.27 2.84 -5.56
N ALA A 15 1.55 3.92 -5.86
CA ALA A 15 0.14 4.06 -5.52
C ALA A 15 -0.69 3.13 -6.43
N GLU A 16 -1.54 2.31 -5.85
CA GLU A 16 -2.48 1.44 -6.57
C GLU A 16 -3.91 1.83 -6.22
N VAL A 17 -4.42 2.82 -6.95
CA VAL A 17 -5.79 3.31 -6.80
C VAL A 17 -6.71 2.56 -7.76
N MET A 18 -7.84 2.09 -7.26
CA MET A 18 -8.89 1.42 -8.03
C MET A 18 -10.15 2.28 -8.05
N GLU A 19 -10.76 2.45 -9.21
CA GLU A 19 -12.00 3.20 -9.36
C GLU A 19 -13.22 2.31 -9.16
N HIS A 20 -14.20 2.80 -8.42
CA HIS A 20 -15.51 2.22 -8.19
C HIS A 20 -16.57 3.25 -8.59
N PRO A 21 -17.01 3.25 -9.86
CA PRO A 21 -17.96 4.24 -10.35
C PRO A 21 -19.33 4.09 -9.67
N GLY A 22 -20.03 5.21 -9.51
CA GLY A 22 -21.39 5.24 -8.99
C GLY A 22 -21.54 5.38 -7.48
N ILE A 23 -20.44 5.52 -6.71
CA ILE A 23 -20.47 5.84 -5.28
C ILE A 23 -19.84 7.23 -5.01
N PRO A 24 -20.23 7.93 -3.92
CA PRO A 24 -19.71 9.28 -3.62
C PRO A 24 -18.18 9.36 -3.45
N THR A 25 -17.54 8.27 -3.03
CA THR A 25 -16.09 8.15 -2.84
C THR A 25 -15.54 7.03 -3.73
N PRO A 26 -15.35 7.27 -5.03
CA PRO A 26 -15.11 6.21 -6.00
C PRO A 26 -13.68 5.64 -5.93
N TRP A 27 -12.74 6.29 -5.24
CA TRP A 27 -11.33 5.92 -5.31
C TRP A 27 -10.90 5.05 -4.14
N ALA A 28 -10.75 3.74 -4.38
CA ALA A 28 -10.15 2.83 -3.41
C ALA A 28 -8.62 2.96 -3.44
N GLY A 29 -8.02 3.50 -2.38
CA GLY A 29 -6.57 3.67 -2.25
C GLY A 29 -5.87 2.40 -1.77
N GLY A 30 -4.59 2.28 -2.10
CA GLY A 30 -3.72 1.16 -1.75
C GLY A 30 -2.35 1.34 -2.37
N CYS A 31 -1.36 0.55 -1.99
CA CYS A 31 -0.01 0.65 -2.52
C CYS A 31 0.58 -0.72 -2.87
N ARG A 32 1.58 -0.71 -3.72
CA ARG A 32 2.47 -1.84 -3.96
C ARG A 32 3.88 -1.43 -3.55
N ILE A 33 4.57 -2.33 -2.86
CA ILE A 33 5.92 -2.09 -2.36
C ILE A 33 6.84 -3.12 -3.00
N THR A 34 7.94 -2.65 -3.59
CA THR A 34 9.07 -3.47 -4.03
C THR A 34 10.22 -3.26 -3.07
N THR A 35 10.68 -4.34 -2.45
CA THR A 35 11.80 -4.38 -1.52
C THR A 35 13.14 -4.31 -2.27
N PRO A 36 14.25 -3.96 -1.59
CA PRO A 36 15.57 -3.84 -2.23
C PRO A 36 16.08 -5.12 -2.90
N ASP A 37 15.64 -6.29 -2.41
CA ASP A 37 15.93 -7.61 -3.00
C ASP A 37 15.08 -7.94 -4.24
N GLY A 38 14.24 -7.00 -4.68
CA GLY A 38 13.40 -7.12 -5.87
C GLY A 38 12.06 -7.81 -5.66
N ARG A 39 11.75 -8.27 -4.43
CA ARG A 39 10.43 -8.86 -4.15
C ARG A 39 9.37 -7.77 -4.14
N THR A 40 8.20 -8.09 -4.65
CA THR A 40 7.11 -7.11 -4.78
C THR A 40 5.84 -7.64 -4.12
N THR A 41 5.20 -6.80 -3.32
CA THR A 41 3.94 -7.17 -2.65
C THR A 41 2.79 -7.27 -3.65
N ARG A 42 1.69 -7.90 -3.25
CA ARG A 42 0.37 -7.62 -3.85
C ARG A 42 -0.08 -6.21 -3.43
N ARG A 43 -1.23 -5.77 -3.95
CA ARG A 43 -1.86 -4.51 -3.52
C ARG A 43 -2.16 -4.55 -2.02
N LEU A 44 -1.56 -3.64 -1.26
CA LEU A 44 -1.83 -3.40 0.15
C LEU A 44 -2.84 -2.26 0.24
N ALA A 45 -4.11 -2.61 0.49
CA ALA A 45 -5.19 -1.65 0.57
C ALA A 45 -5.01 -0.69 1.75
N LEU A 46 -5.51 0.54 1.60
CA LEU A 46 -5.65 1.45 2.73
C LEU A 46 -6.52 0.84 3.84
N PRO A 47 -6.33 1.22 5.11
CA PRO A 47 -7.18 0.78 6.21
C PRO A 47 -8.67 1.05 5.94
N VAL A 48 -9.54 0.14 6.39
CA VAL A 48 -11.00 0.14 6.06
C VAL A 48 -11.68 1.50 6.31
N ASN A 49 -11.31 2.19 7.39
CA ASN A 49 -11.89 3.49 7.76
C ASN A 49 -11.46 4.66 6.85
N GLY A 50 -10.51 4.46 5.93
CA GLY A 50 -10.03 5.47 4.98
C GLY A 50 -9.75 4.89 3.60
N ALA A 51 -10.41 3.78 3.25
CA ALA A 51 -10.11 3.03 2.04
C ALA A 51 -10.59 3.73 0.76
N PHE A 52 -11.68 4.50 0.86
CA PHE A 52 -12.33 5.16 -0.28
C PHE A 52 -12.25 6.68 -0.13
N LEU A 53 -11.87 7.36 -1.21
CA LEU A 53 -11.72 8.82 -1.25
C LEU A 53 -12.53 9.42 -2.39
N ASP A 54 -12.91 10.70 -2.21
CA ASP A 54 -13.65 11.52 -3.18
C ASP A 54 -12.78 11.99 -4.35
N ASP A 55 -11.46 12.08 -4.14
CA ASP A 55 -10.50 12.64 -5.08
C ASP A 55 -9.35 11.67 -5.38
N LEU A 56 -9.02 11.53 -6.67
CA LEU A 56 -7.96 10.62 -7.15
C LEU A 56 -6.58 11.04 -6.63
N THR A 57 -6.27 12.34 -6.62
CA THR A 57 -4.97 12.83 -6.15
C THR A 57 -4.81 12.58 -4.66
N LYS A 58 -5.84 12.83 -3.85
CA LYS A 58 -5.85 12.47 -2.43
C LYS A 58 -5.67 10.96 -2.25
N ALA A 59 -6.35 10.13 -3.05
CA ALA A 59 -6.21 8.67 -2.99
C ALA A 59 -4.78 8.22 -3.29
N GLN A 60 -4.14 8.81 -4.30
CA GLN A 60 -2.74 8.53 -4.64
C GLN A 60 -1.78 8.98 -3.52
N GLN A 61 -1.96 10.17 -2.96
CA GLN A 61 -1.14 10.68 -1.87
C GLN A 61 -1.28 9.85 -0.59
N ALA A 62 -2.52 9.50 -0.22
CA ALA A 62 -2.80 8.62 0.92
C ALA A 62 -2.17 7.24 0.74
N SER A 63 -2.20 6.71 -0.49
CA SER A 63 -1.56 5.44 -0.85
C SER A 63 -0.04 5.48 -0.65
N ILE A 64 0.63 6.56 -1.05
CA ILE A 64 2.07 6.73 -0.81
C ILE A 64 2.38 6.86 0.68
N ALA A 65 1.61 7.67 1.41
CA ALA A 65 1.78 7.81 2.86
C ALA A 65 1.63 6.46 3.58
N HIS A 66 0.65 5.66 3.17
CA HIS A 66 0.46 4.32 3.71
C HIS A 66 1.61 3.38 3.38
N GLY A 67 2.12 3.40 2.15
CA GLY A 67 3.29 2.61 1.76
C GLY A 67 4.52 2.95 2.59
N LYS A 68 4.78 4.24 2.85
CA LYS A 68 5.90 4.67 3.73
C LYS A 68 5.73 4.14 5.14
N TRP A 69 4.53 4.30 5.71
CA TRP A 69 4.23 3.78 7.04
C TRP A 69 4.42 2.26 7.13
N LEU A 70 4.01 1.50 6.10
CA LEU A 70 4.21 0.06 6.04
C LEU A 70 5.69 -0.33 6.01
N VAL A 71 6.52 0.38 5.24
CA VAL A 71 7.98 0.19 5.22
C VAL A 71 8.56 0.43 6.62
N ASP A 72 8.14 1.49 7.31
CA ASP A 72 8.58 1.74 8.69
C ASP A 72 8.14 0.63 9.65
N GLN A 73 6.90 0.14 9.55
CA GLN A 73 6.47 -0.99 10.37
C GLN A 73 7.28 -2.28 10.07
N HIS A 74 7.68 -2.48 8.81
CA HIS A 74 8.48 -3.62 8.42
C HIS A 74 9.88 -3.57 8.99
N LEU A 75 10.56 -2.44 8.81
CA LEU A 75 11.94 -2.26 9.21
C LEU A 75 12.09 -2.11 10.72
N ASP A 76 11.19 -1.36 11.37
CA ASP A 76 11.38 -0.95 12.76
C ASP A 76 10.59 -1.83 13.74
N LYS A 77 9.54 -2.53 13.28
CA LYS A 77 8.67 -3.36 14.14
C LYS A 77 8.51 -4.81 13.67
N SER A 78 9.35 -5.26 12.74
CA SER A 78 9.37 -6.63 12.22
C SER A 78 8.02 -7.14 11.69
N ARG A 79 7.15 -6.23 11.22
CA ARG A 79 5.88 -6.60 10.59
C ARG A 79 6.14 -7.14 9.18
N ASP A 80 5.59 -8.28 8.83
CA ASP A 80 5.73 -8.81 7.48
C ASP A 80 4.94 -7.96 6.45
N LEU A 81 5.59 -7.57 5.35
CA LEU A 81 4.94 -6.98 4.17
C LEU A 81 4.27 -8.04 3.28
N PHE A 82 4.66 -9.30 3.45
CA PHE A 82 4.21 -10.43 2.63
C PHE A 82 3.28 -11.32 3.46
N PRO A 83 1.96 -11.32 3.18
CA PRO A 83 0.99 -12.11 3.96
C PRO A 83 1.23 -13.63 3.89
N GLU A 84 2.01 -14.10 2.92
CA GLU A 84 2.47 -15.49 2.77
C GLU A 84 3.22 -15.99 4.02
N ASN A 85 3.88 -15.09 4.76
CA ASN A 85 4.58 -15.40 6.00
C ASN A 85 3.67 -15.39 7.24
N VAL A 86 2.53 -14.71 7.19
CA VAL A 86 1.59 -14.61 8.31
C VAL A 86 0.89 -15.95 8.55
N ALA A 87 0.56 -16.69 7.48
CA ALA A 87 -0.03 -18.02 7.59
C ALA A 87 0.93 -19.07 8.21
N LYS A 88 2.25 -18.90 8.04
CA LYS A 88 3.26 -19.82 8.61
C LYS A 88 3.52 -19.59 10.10
N ARG A 89 3.33 -18.37 10.61
CA ARG A 89 3.59 -18.02 12.02
C ARG A 89 2.51 -18.50 13.00
N HIS A 90 1.31 -18.82 12.53
CA HIS A 90 0.22 -19.36 13.37
C HIS A 90 0.17 -20.89 13.45
N ALA A 91 1.06 -21.59 12.75
CA ALA A 91 1.10 -23.05 12.68
C ALA A 91 2.27 -23.67 13.48
N ALA A 92 2.94 -22.91 14.34
CA ALA A 92 4.06 -23.35 15.18
C ALA A 92 3.78 -23.12 16.67
#